data_AF-A0A3N1RDM5-F1
#
_entry.id   AF-A0A3N1RDM5-F1
#
_cell.length_a   1.000
_cell.length_b   1.000
_cell.length_c   1.000
_cell.angle_alpha   90.00
_cell.angle_beta   90.00
_cell.angle_gamma   90.00
#
_symmetry.space_group_name_H-M   'P 1'
#
loop_
_entity.id
_entity.type
_entity.pdbx_description
1 polymer ?
#
loop_
_entity_poly.entity_id
_entity_poly.type
_entity_poly.pdbx_seq_one_letter_code
_entity_poly.pdbx_strand_id
1 'polypeptide(L)'
;MKQTLLLVFGILLLQGCQSLPPAEDEIDGDTVFVSANHCLNEYLDDLEKVHYGPCLKVIAINGNEPAVREDGFIELPAATALTIGVSCVYRHADGSPIPATMENVDFAVSKNTFAKAGQRWYLHAHKQARRVVGCEPTLSRSVYPTNDTN
;
A
#
# COMPACT_ATOMS: atom_id res chain seq x y z
N MET A 1 -55.89 33.55 -42.57
CA MET A 1 -54.74 34.46 -42.75
C MET A 1 -53.65 34.06 -41.76
N LYS A 2 -52.42 33.79 -42.25
CA LYS A 2 -51.12 33.67 -41.56
C LYS A 2 -51.07 32.72 -40.34
N GLN A 3 -50.56 31.48 -40.38
CA GLN A 3 -49.34 30.92 -40.97
C GLN A 3 -48.04 31.54 -40.42
N THR A 4 -47.10 30.66 -40.05
CA THR A 4 -45.72 30.83 -39.57
C THR A 4 -45.53 31.16 -38.07
N LEU A 5 -44.65 30.51 -37.31
CA LEU A 5 -43.51 29.67 -37.69
C LEU A 5 -43.15 28.65 -36.60
N LEU A 6 -42.79 27.49 -37.10
CA LEU A 6 -42.30 26.26 -36.48
C LEU A 6 -41.53 26.39 -35.16
N LEU A 7 -42.10 25.66 -34.21
CA LEU A 7 -41.52 25.12 -32.99
C LEU A 7 -40.69 23.86 -33.36
N VAL A 8 -39.57 24.02 -34.06
CA VAL A 8 -38.63 22.91 -34.38
C VAL A 8 -37.21 23.45 -34.50
N PHE A 9 -36.40 23.24 -33.45
CA PHE A 9 -34.92 23.09 -33.43
C PHE A 9 -34.55 23.08 -31.93
N GLY A 10 -34.71 22.01 -31.16
CA GLY A 10 -34.58 20.62 -31.55
C GLY A 10 -33.11 20.28 -31.76
N ILE A 11 -32.36 20.21 -30.65
CA ILE A 11 -31.23 19.29 -30.45
C ILE A 11 -30.09 19.45 -31.47
N LEU A 12 -29.10 20.29 -31.17
CA LEU A 12 -27.73 20.32 -31.71
C LEU A 12 -27.08 21.51 -30.97
N LEU A 13 -26.21 21.36 -29.97
CA LEU A 13 -24.89 20.75 -30.02
C LEU A 13 -24.43 20.43 -28.58
N LEU A 14 -24.92 19.33 -28.00
CA LEU A 14 -24.20 18.63 -26.92
C LEU A 14 -23.13 17.75 -27.59
N GLN A 15 -22.13 18.40 -28.18
CA GLN A 15 -20.85 17.76 -28.49
C GLN A 15 -19.99 18.02 -27.25
N GLY A 16 -19.74 17.04 -26.40
CA GLY A 16 -19.00 15.84 -26.77
C GLY A 16 -17.56 15.99 -26.27
N CYS A 17 -17.41 16.19 -24.96
CA CYS A 17 -16.19 15.88 -24.24
C CYS A 17 -16.63 15.08 -23.02
N GLN A 18 -17.02 13.83 -23.25
CA GLN A 18 -16.85 12.84 -22.20
C GLN A 18 -15.34 12.70 -22.05
N SER A 19 -14.74 13.47 -21.14
CA SER A 19 -13.51 13.04 -20.50
C SER A 19 -13.85 11.75 -19.78
N LEU A 20 -13.74 10.64 -20.48
CA LEU A 20 -13.54 9.35 -19.85
C LEU A 20 -12.36 9.58 -18.89
N PRO A 21 -12.53 9.38 -17.58
CA PRO A 21 -11.37 9.26 -16.73
C PRO A 21 -10.45 8.20 -17.36
N PRO A 22 -9.12 8.36 -17.29
CA PRO A 22 -8.21 7.33 -17.77
C PRO A 22 -8.69 6.01 -17.19
N ALA A 23 -8.80 4.99 -18.05
CA ALA A 23 -9.18 3.65 -17.61
C ALA A 23 -8.36 3.35 -16.36
N GLU A 24 -9.02 3.28 -15.21
CA GLU A 24 -8.43 2.68 -14.04
C GLU A 24 -8.01 1.30 -14.53
N ASP A 25 -6.70 1.02 -14.50
CA ASP A 25 -6.15 -0.29 -14.83
C ASP A 25 -7.13 -1.32 -14.29
N GLU A 26 -7.67 -2.14 -15.18
CA GLU A 26 -8.66 -3.16 -14.83
C GLU A 26 -8.05 -3.95 -13.68
N ILE A 27 -8.52 -3.68 -12.46
CA ILE A 27 -8.02 -4.34 -11.26
C ILE A 27 -8.37 -5.79 -11.49
N ASP A 28 -7.37 -6.61 -11.81
CA ASP A 28 -7.55 -8.04 -11.97
C ASP A 28 -8.27 -8.51 -10.71
N GLY A 29 -9.50 -9.00 -10.90
CA GLY A 29 -10.50 -9.18 -9.86
C GLY A 29 -10.12 -10.21 -8.80
N ASP A 30 -8.93 -10.79 -8.92
CA ASP A 30 -8.34 -11.79 -8.04
C ASP A 30 -7.00 -11.33 -7.42
N THR A 31 -6.74 -10.02 -7.37
CA THR A 31 -5.51 -9.46 -6.77
C THR A 31 -5.76 -8.63 -5.52
N VAL A 32 -4.75 -8.57 -4.65
CA VAL A 32 -4.64 -7.60 -3.56
C VAL A 32 -3.38 -6.77 -3.74
N PHE A 33 -3.32 -5.64 -3.04
CA PHE A 33 -2.19 -4.72 -3.10
C PHE A 33 -1.49 -4.67 -1.75
N VAL A 34 -0.20 -4.96 -1.70
CA VAL A 34 0.62 -4.87 -0.48
C VAL A 34 1.66 -3.77 -0.63
N SER A 35 1.78 -2.88 0.36
CA SER A 35 2.80 -1.83 0.35
C SER A 35 4.22 -2.42 0.25
N ALA A 36 5.03 -1.92 -0.67
CA ALA A 36 6.40 -2.43 -0.88
C ALA A 36 7.38 -2.00 0.21
N ASN A 37 7.06 -0.95 0.97
CA ASN A 37 7.90 -0.43 2.04
C ASN A 37 7.09 0.28 3.12
N HIS A 38 7.70 0.43 4.29
CA HIS A 38 7.14 1.20 5.40
C HIS A 38 8.25 1.68 6.33
N CYS A 39 8.28 2.99 6.63
CA CYS A 39 9.18 3.56 7.63
C CYS A 39 8.41 4.04 8.85
N LEU A 40 8.64 3.39 9.98
CA LEU A 40 7.89 3.64 11.21
C LEU A 40 8.32 4.95 11.87
N ASN A 41 7.38 5.87 12.03
CA ASN A 41 7.60 7.13 12.74
C ASN A 41 6.55 7.25 13.85
N GLU A 42 6.98 7.60 15.06
CA GLU A 42 6.09 7.78 16.22
C GLU A 42 6.32 9.18 16.78
N TYR A 43 5.27 9.98 16.92
CA TYR A 43 5.37 11.23 17.65
C TYR A 43 5.34 10.95 19.15
N LEU A 44 6.33 11.48 19.87
CA LEU A 44 6.47 11.28 21.31
C LEU A 44 6.05 12.54 22.04
N ASP A 45 4.86 12.51 22.64
CA ASP A 45 4.32 13.65 23.38
C ASP A 45 5.24 14.08 24.53
N ASP A 46 5.92 13.14 25.18
CA ASP A 46 6.84 13.39 26.30
C ASP A 46 8.12 14.13 25.89
N LEU A 47 8.46 14.10 24.60
CA LEU A 47 9.69 14.70 24.06
C LEU A 47 9.41 15.74 22.97
N GLU A 48 8.13 16.02 22.69
CA GLU A 48 7.63 16.90 21.63
C GLU A 48 8.35 16.73 20.29
N LYS A 49 8.63 15.47 19.92
CA LYS A 49 9.43 15.15 18.72
C LYS A 49 9.03 13.83 18.09
N VAL A 50 9.31 13.72 16.79
CA VAL A 50 9.19 12.46 16.05
C VAL A 50 10.37 11.57 16.38
N HIS A 51 10.08 10.33 16.73
CA HIS A 51 11.04 9.24 16.86
C HIS A 51 11.01 8.36 15.62
N TYR A 52 12.19 8.14 15.03
CA TYR A 52 12.36 7.29 13.86
C TYR A 52 12.60 5.85 14.28
N GLY A 53 11.62 4.99 14.02
CA GLY A 53 11.73 3.54 14.14
C GLY A 53 12.33 2.90 12.89
N PRO A 54 12.30 1.55 12.79
CA PRO A 54 12.85 0.85 11.63
C PRO A 54 12.07 1.14 10.34
N CYS A 55 12.76 0.98 9.21
CA CYS A 55 12.15 0.88 7.90
C CYS A 55 12.13 -0.59 7.46
N LEU A 56 11.06 -0.97 6.79
CA LEU A 56 10.87 -2.25 6.13
C LEU A 56 10.80 -2.05 4.63
N LYS A 57 11.39 -2.97 3.88
CA LYS A 57 11.25 -3.09 2.43
C LYS A 57 10.97 -4.55 2.05
N VAL A 58 9.99 -4.78 1.19
CA VAL A 58 9.78 -6.08 0.55
C VAL A 58 10.90 -6.32 -0.45
N ILE A 59 11.59 -7.44 -0.32
CA ILE A 59 12.74 -7.83 -1.16
C ILE A 59 12.45 -9.08 -1.99
N ALA A 60 11.45 -9.88 -1.63
CA ALA A 60 11.06 -11.06 -2.40
C ALA A 60 9.58 -11.43 -2.23
N ILE A 61 8.97 -11.99 -3.28
CA ILE A 61 7.69 -12.71 -3.24
C ILE A 61 7.95 -14.14 -3.71
N ASN A 62 7.75 -15.13 -2.82
CA ASN A 62 8.09 -16.53 -3.07
C ASN A 62 9.52 -16.72 -3.60
N GLY A 63 10.48 -15.93 -3.09
CA GLY A 63 11.89 -15.96 -3.50
C GLY A 63 12.22 -15.20 -4.79
N ASN A 64 11.24 -14.59 -5.47
CA ASN A 64 11.45 -13.80 -6.68
C ASN A 64 11.42 -12.31 -6.39
N GLU A 65 12.13 -11.51 -7.19
CA GLU A 65 12.12 -10.04 -7.06
C GLU A 65 10.69 -9.48 -7.20
N PRO A 66 10.24 -8.61 -6.27
CA PRO A 66 8.88 -8.06 -6.31
C PRO A 66 8.72 -7.07 -7.46
N ALA A 67 7.63 -7.19 -8.21
CA ALA A 67 7.20 -6.17 -9.16
C ALA A 67 6.48 -5.03 -8.42
N VAL A 68 7.20 -3.96 -8.11
CA VAL A 68 6.64 -2.78 -7.43
C VAL A 68 6.05 -1.83 -8.46
N ARG A 69 4.76 -1.49 -8.30
CA ARG A 69 4.03 -0.52 -9.12
C ARG A 69 4.48 0.91 -8.81
N GLU A 70 4.10 1.85 -9.68
CA GLU A 70 4.40 3.28 -9.50
C GLU A 70 3.79 3.86 -8.21
N ASP A 71 2.68 3.32 -7.73
CA ASP A 71 2.03 3.73 -6.49
C ASP A 71 2.69 3.16 -5.22
N GLY A 72 3.77 2.39 -5.37
CA GLY A 72 4.52 1.79 -4.26
C GLY A 72 3.90 0.52 -3.69
N PHE A 73 2.91 -0.08 -4.38
CA PHE A 73 2.32 -1.36 -4.01
C PHE A 73 2.82 -2.50 -4.91
N ILE A 74 2.68 -3.72 -4.40
CA ILE A 74 2.93 -4.98 -5.11
C ILE A 74 1.59 -5.68 -5.25
N GLU A 75 1.27 -6.13 -6.46
CA GLU A 75 0.12 -6.99 -6.71
C GLU A 75 0.42 -8.43 -6.32
N LEU A 76 -0.45 -8.99 -5.49
CA LEU A 76 -0.37 -10.39 -5.06
C LEU A 76 -1.70 -11.09 -5.33
N PRO A 77 -1.69 -12.40 -5.62
CA PRO A 77 -2.92 -13.15 -5.79
C PRO A 77 -3.72 -13.20 -4.48
N ALA A 78 -5.02 -12.92 -4.58
CA ALA A 78 -5.96 -13.13 -3.48
C ALA A 78 -6.10 -14.63 -3.17
N ALA A 79 -6.59 -14.94 -1.98
CA ALA A 79 -6.87 -16.28 -1.50
C ALA A 79 -5.73 -17.31 -1.66
N THR A 80 -4.47 -16.85 -1.74
CA THR A 80 -3.30 -17.68 -2.05
C THR A 80 -2.28 -17.59 -0.93
N ALA A 81 -1.71 -18.74 -0.54
CA ALA A 81 -0.62 -18.77 0.42
C ALA A 81 0.70 -18.41 -0.28
N LEU A 82 1.49 -17.55 0.35
CA LEU A 82 2.76 -17.08 -0.20
C LEU A 82 3.72 -16.67 0.92
N THR A 83 4.99 -16.47 0.56
CA THR A 83 6.03 -15.95 1.45
C THR A 83 6.51 -14.60 0.95
N ILE A 84 6.49 -13.60 1.82
CA ILE A 84 7.03 -12.26 1.54
C ILE A 84 8.37 -12.15 2.26
N GLY A 85 9.47 -12.11 1.50
CA GLY A 85 10.78 -11.80 2.05
C GLY A 85 10.88 -10.30 2.30
N VAL A 86 11.20 -9.91 3.53
CA VAL A 86 11.35 -8.51 3.92
C VAL A 86 12.73 -8.23 4.48
N SER A 87 13.19 -6.99 4.30
CA SER A 87 14.39 -6.45 4.91
C SER A 87 14.00 -5.31 5.84
N CYS A 88 14.45 -5.35 7.09
CA CYS A 88 14.35 -4.24 8.03
C CYS A 88 15.70 -3.57 8.25
N VAL A 89 15.69 -2.25 8.48
CA VAL A 89 16.88 -1.50 8.90
C VAL A 89 16.48 -0.43 9.91
N TYR A 90 17.22 -0.34 11.02
CA TYR A 90 17.01 0.71 12.01
C TYR A 90 17.52 2.05 11.52
N ARG A 91 17.05 3.13 12.14
CA ARG A 91 17.44 4.48 11.78
C ARG A 91 18.00 5.25 12.97
N HIS A 92 18.91 6.15 12.66
CA HIS A 92 19.39 7.17 13.57
C HIS A 92 18.28 8.20 13.89
N ALA A 93 18.55 9.05 14.87
CA ALA A 93 17.62 10.13 15.27
C ALA A 93 17.40 11.18 14.18
N ASP A 94 18.21 11.21 13.12
CA ASP A 94 18.04 12.05 11.94
C ASP A 94 17.29 11.34 10.79
N GLY A 95 16.89 10.08 10.99
CA GLY A 95 16.19 9.27 9.99
C GLY A 95 17.11 8.55 9.00
N SER A 96 18.43 8.69 9.09
CA SER A 96 19.37 7.93 8.25
C SER A 96 19.43 6.45 8.70
N PRO A 97 19.56 5.49 7.76
CA PRO A 97 19.63 4.06 8.11
C PRO A 97 20.93 3.73 8.86
N ILE A 98 20.88 2.69 9.69
CA ILE A 98 22.02 2.11 10.39
C ILE A 98 22.34 0.76 9.71
N PRO A 99 23.24 0.71 8.71
CA PRO A 99 23.39 -0.48 7.87
C PRO A 99 23.76 -1.76 8.63
N ALA A 100 24.49 -1.63 9.74
CA ALA A 100 24.87 -2.75 10.61
C ALA A 100 23.68 -3.45 11.29
N THR A 101 22.49 -2.86 11.24
CA THR A 101 21.26 -3.41 11.82
C THR A 101 20.32 -4.02 10.78
N MET A 102 20.78 -4.13 9.53
CA MET A 102 19.99 -4.72 8.46
C MET A 102 19.76 -6.20 8.74
N GLU A 103 18.50 -6.60 8.71
CA GLU A 103 18.06 -7.97 8.95
C GLU A 103 17.00 -8.35 7.91
N ASN A 104 17.01 -9.60 7.48
CA ASN A 104 16.00 -10.13 6.57
C ASN A 104 15.19 -11.22 7.29
N VAL A 105 13.87 -11.22 7.06
CA VAL A 105 12.97 -12.23 7.60
C VAL A 105 11.89 -12.56 6.57
N ASP A 106 11.39 -13.78 6.62
CA ASP A 106 10.27 -14.21 5.81
C ASP A 106 8.95 -14.01 6.57
N PHE A 107 7.99 -13.35 5.92
CA PHE A 107 6.64 -13.18 6.42
C PHE A 107 5.69 -14.13 5.68
N ALA A 108 5.18 -15.13 6.38
CA ALA A 108 4.27 -16.11 5.82
C ALA A 108 2.84 -15.55 5.73
N VAL A 109 2.26 -15.61 4.53
CA VAL A 109 0.88 -15.24 4.25
C VAL A 109 0.05 -16.50 4.05
N SER A 110 -1.06 -16.61 4.78
CA SER A 110 -2.00 -17.70 4.59
C SER A 110 -2.99 -17.38 3.48
N LYS A 111 -3.59 -18.41 2.88
CA LYS A 111 -4.69 -18.26 1.91
C LYS A 111 -5.89 -17.48 2.44
N ASN A 112 -6.05 -17.36 3.77
CA ASN A 112 -7.17 -16.64 4.38
C ASN A 112 -6.86 -15.17 4.63
N THR A 113 -5.58 -14.77 4.56
CA THR A 113 -5.14 -13.39 4.85
C THR A 113 -5.67 -12.44 3.79
N PHE A 114 -5.47 -12.77 2.51
CA PHE A 114 -5.93 -11.99 1.37
C PHE A 114 -7.25 -12.51 0.81
N ALA A 115 -8.23 -12.74 1.69
CA ALA A 115 -9.49 -13.40 1.30
C ALA A 115 -10.38 -12.60 0.34
N LYS A 116 -10.19 -11.28 0.23
CA LYS A 116 -10.97 -10.39 -0.64
C LYS A 116 -10.04 -9.61 -1.55
N ALA A 117 -10.23 -9.75 -2.85
CA ALA A 117 -9.53 -8.98 -3.86
C ALA A 117 -9.87 -7.47 -3.80
N GLY A 118 -9.05 -6.66 -4.47
CA GLY A 118 -9.15 -5.20 -4.52
C GLY A 118 -8.76 -4.51 -3.22
N GLN A 119 -8.29 -5.24 -2.21
CA GLN A 119 -7.91 -4.67 -0.92
C GLN A 119 -6.46 -4.21 -0.90
N ARG A 120 -6.23 -3.07 -0.23
CA ARG A 120 -4.90 -2.59 0.13
C ARG A 120 -4.51 -3.06 1.53
N TRP A 121 -3.30 -3.53 1.63
CA TRP A 121 -2.66 -4.03 2.83
C TRP A 121 -1.32 -3.34 3.02
N TYR A 122 -0.99 -3.07 4.27
CA TYR A 122 0.19 -2.34 4.68
C TYR A 122 1.04 -3.25 5.55
N LEU A 123 2.28 -3.46 5.11
CA LEU A 123 3.26 -4.25 5.82
C LEU A 123 4.14 -3.28 6.61
N HIS A 124 4.01 -3.30 7.93
CA HIS A 124 4.71 -2.42 8.84
C HIS A 124 5.99 -3.07 9.35
N ALA A 125 7.03 -2.26 9.51
CA ALA A 125 8.31 -2.68 10.07
C ALA A 125 8.21 -3.13 11.54
N HIS A 126 7.31 -2.49 12.31
CA HIS A 126 7.00 -2.83 13.69
C HIS A 126 5.70 -2.12 14.12
N LYS A 127 5.19 -2.50 15.30
CA LYS A 127 4.03 -1.88 15.97
C LYS A 127 4.29 -0.49 16.57
N GLN A 128 5.53 -0.19 16.98
CA GLN A 128 5.92 1.06 17.65
C GLN A 128 7.40 1.37 17.42
N ALA A 129 7.82 2.63 17.55
CA ALA A 129 9.20 3.01 17.22
C ALA A 129 10.17 2.78 18.39
N ARG A 130 9.69 2.89 19.64
CA ARG A 130 10.53 2.75 20.84
C ARG A 130 10.64 1.30 21.33
N ARG A 131 11.83 0.95 21.87
CA ARG A 131 12.11 -0.32 22.57
C ARG A 131 11.82 -1.57 21.74
N VAL A 132 12.05 -1.50 20.44
CA VAL A 132 11.86 -2.62 19.51
C VAL A 132 13.20 -3.19 19.08
N VAL A 133 13.30 -4.51 19.00
CA VAL A 133 14.53 -5.25 18.65
C VAL A 133 14.18 -6.35 17.65
N GLY A 134 14.95 -6.46 16.58
CA GLY A 134 14.71 -7.39 15.48
C GLY A 134 13.69 -6.90 14.45
N CYS A 135 13.65 -7.59 13.32
CA CYS A 135 12.64 -7.38 12.28
C CYS A 135 11.35 -8.15 12.62
N GLU A 136 10.32 -7.45 13.10
CA GLU A 136 9.00 -8.03 13.42
C GLU A 136 7.92 -7.41 12.50
N PRO A 137 7.84 -7.87 11.24
CA PRO A 137 6.86 -7.35 10.29
C PRO A 137 5.43 -7.66 10.74
N THR A 138 4.56 -6.66 10.64
CA THR A 138 3.12 -6.83 10.87
C THR A 138 2.31 -6.40 9.66
N LEU A 139 1.16 -7.01 9.45
CA LEU A 139 0.29 -6.73 8.30
C LEU A 139 -1.04 -6.14 8.78
N SER A 140 -1.48 -5.05 8.17
CA SER A 140 -2.74 -4.39 8.52
C SER A 140 -3.42 -3.82 7.29
N ARG A 141 -4.72 -3.52 7.40
CA ARG A 141 -5.46 -2.72 6.40
C ARG A 141 -5.35 -1.21 6.64
N SER A 142 -4.70 -0.82 7.74
CA SER A 142 -4.46 0.57 8.13
C SER A 142 -3.07 1.01 7.67
N VAL A 143 -2.93 2.28 7.26
CA VAL A 143 -1.63 2.90 6.97
C VAL A 143 -0.78 3.04 8.25
N TYR A 144 -1.42 3.06 9.42
CA TYR A 144 -0.76 3.06 10.71
C TYR A 144 -0.64 1.62 11.25
N PRO A 145 0.51 1.25 11.86
CA PRO A 145 0.67 -0.05 12.49
C PRO A 145 -0.41 -0.29 13.54
N THR A 146 -0.98 -1.48 13.51
CA THR A 146 -1.89 -1.96 14.55
C THR A 146 -1.17 -2.94 15.45
N ASN A 147 -1.58 -3.01 16.73
CA ASN A 147 -0.98 -3.94 17.69
C ASN A 147 -1.21 -5.41 17.30
N ASP A 148 -2.23 -5.69 16.49
CA ASP A 148 -2.58 -7.01 15.98
C ASP A 148 -2.77 -7.01 14.46
N THR A 149 -2.51 -8.17 13.84
CA THR A 149 -2.82 -8.47 12.43
C THR A 149 -4.33 -8.70 12.31
N ASN A 150 -5.03 -7.96 11.45
CA ASN A 150 -6.48 -8.05 11.25
C ASN A 150 -6.82 -8.65 9.88
#